data_AF-A0A7G7MPJ3-F1
#
_entry.id   AF-A0A7G7MPJ3-F1
#
_cell.length_a   1.000
_cell.length_b   1.000
_cell.length_c   1.000
_cell.angle_alpha   90.00
_cell.angle_beta   90.00
_cell.angle_gamma   90.00
#
_symmetry.space_group_name_H-M   'P 1'
#
loop_
_entity.id
_entity.type
_entity.pdbx_description
1 polymer ?
#
loop_
_entity_poly.entity_id
_entity_poly.type
_entity_poly.pdbx_seq_one_letter_code
_entity_poly.pdbx_strand_id
1 'polypeptide(L)'
;MNETHLARMLDDMTVAGYLARINAMVFLWADRDRLDRLRRLPRYAASAHVVLTLDTASLVAAHRDRIALTRINSGAALFPSGRRGTATFRGIDGFPARDRPVELAVTGGIPDLGRHLVRVQEWAGDEVRDVPLP
;
A
#
# COMPACT_ATOMS: atom_id res chain seq x y z
N MET A 1 1.48 8.17 -12.75
CA MET A 1 0.15 8.66 -12.33
C MET A 1 -0.26 9.78 -13.28
N ASN A 2 -1.54 9.97 -13.61
CA ASN A 2 -1.97 11.13 -14.41
C ASN A 2 -2.09 12.37 -13.51
N GLU A 3 -1.24 13.38 -13.74
CA GLU A 3 -1.15 14.58 -12.89
C GLU A 3 -2.39 15.48 -12.99
N THR A 4 -3.00 15.60 -14.18
CA THR A 4 -4.22 16.40 -14.38
C THR A 4 -5.39 15.84 -13.57
N HIS A 5 -5.54 14.52 -13.53
CA HIS A 5 -6.55 13.88 -12.69
C HIS A 5 -6.24 14.04 -11.21
N LEU A 6 -4.97 13.85 -10.82
CA LEU A 6 -4.55 14.04 -9.43
C LEU A 6 -4.85 15.46 -8.95
N ALA A 7 -4.54 16.49 -9.73
CA ALA A 7 -4.77 17.89 -9.38
C ALA A 7 -6.23 18.18 -8.98
N ARG A 8 -7.19 17.53 -9.64
CA ARG A 8 -8.63 17.66 -9.34
C ARG A 8 -9.06 17.00 -8.03
N MET A 9 -8.24 16.10 -7.48
CA MET A 9 -8.54 15.37 -6.24
C MET A 9 -7.88 16.00 -5.01
N LEU A 10 -6.94 16.93 -5.17
CA LEU A 10 -6.15 17.48 -4.07
C LEU A 10 -6.91 18.53 -3.25
N ASP A 11 -6.86 18.43 -1.93
CA ASP A 11 -7.43 19.38 -0.95
C ASP A 11 -6.43 20.49 -0.61
N ASP A 12 -5.28 20.12 -0.07
CA ASP A 12 -4.36 21.01 0.64
C ASP A 12 -2.89 20.84 0.19
N MET A 13 -2.65 20.07 -0.87
CA MET A 13 -1.32 19.79 -1.40
C MET A 13 -1.21 20.17 -2.87
N THR A 14 0.00 20.50 -3.32
CA THR A 14 0.33 20.56 -4.75
C THR A 14 0.52 19.15 -5.30
N VAL A 15 0.40 19.00 -6.63
CA VAL A 15 0.70 17.73 -7.32
C VAL A 15 2.10 17.24 -6.97
N ALA A 16 3.11 18.11 -7.07
CA ALA A 16 4.49 17.79 -6.74
C ALA A 16 4.65 17.36 -5.27
N GLY A 17 3.98 18.06 -4.34
CA GLY A 17 4.02 17.72 -2.92
C GLY A 17 3.40 16.35 -2.62
N TYR A 18 2.27 16.03 -3.26
CA TYR A 18 1.63 14.72 -3.09
C TYR A 18 2.49 13.59 -3.69
N LEU A 19 3.07 13.79 -4.89
CA LEU A 19 3.97 12.82 -5.51
C LEU A 19 5.24 12.60 -4.68
N ALA A 20 5.84 13.67 -4.15
CA ALA A 20 6.98 13.57 -3.25
C ALA A 20 6.63 12.77 -1.98
N ARG A 21 5.42 12.99 -1.42
CA ARG A 21 4.96 12.28 -0.23
C ARG A 21 4.83 10.77 -0.47
N ILE A 22 4.21 10.35 -1.57
CA ILE A 22 4.06 8.91 -1.86
C ILE A 22 5.38 8.27 -2.27
N ASN A 23 6.26 8.98 -2.99
CA ASN A 23 7.56 8.45 -3.39
C ASN A 23 8.50 8.23 -2.19
N ALA A 24 8.25 8.90 -1.07
CA ALA A 24 8.98 8.69 0.18
C ALA A 24 8.48 7.46 0.99
N MET A 25 7.57 6.64 0.46
CA MET A 25 6.95 5.52 1.17
C MET A 25 7.10 4.19 0.44
N VAL A 26 6.99 3.10 1.20
CA VAL A 26 6.64 1.77 0.70
C VAL A 26 5.21 1.46 1.10
N PHE A 27 4.42 0.87 0.19
CA PHE A 27 3.01 0.56 0.40
C PHE A 27 2.78 -0.94 0.47
N LEU A 28 1.96 -1.35 1.42
CA LEU A 28 1.53 -2.72 1.64
C LEU A 28 0.01 -2.80 1.54
N TRP A 29 -0.47 -3.90 0.99
CA TRP A 29 -1.88 -4.24 1.05
C TRP A 29 -2.24 -4.71 2.46
N ALA A 30 -3.18 -4.02 3.12
CA ALA A 30 -3.67 -4.42 4.43
C ALA A 30 -4.69 -5.58 4.36
N ASP A 31 -5.10 -5.97 3.16
CA ASP A 31 -6.12 -6.97 2.88
C ASP A 31 -5.67 -7.85 1.70
N ARG A 32 -5.50 -9.14 1.96
CA ARG A 32 -5.06 -10.13 0.97
C ARG A 32 -6.04 -10.25 -0.20
N ASP A 33 -7.35 -10.16 0.05
CA ASP A 33 -8.36 -10.34 -1.01
C ASP A 33 -8.35 -9.14 -1.96
N ARG A 34 -7.96 -7.96 -1.48
CA ARG A 34 -7.74 -6.79 -2.35
C ARG A 34 -6.57 -7.00 -3.32
N LEU A 35 -5.45 -7.53 -2.83
CA LEU A 35 -4.33 -7.92 -3.68
C LEU A 35 -4.75 -8.97 -4.71
N ASP A 36 -5.50 -10.00 -4.29
CA ASP A 36 -6.00 -11.05 -5.16
C ASP A 36 -6.92 -10.52 -6.27
N ARG A 37 -7.82 -9.57 -5.94
CA ARG A 37 -8.64 -8.90 -6.95
C ARG A 37 -7.81 -8.07 -7.93
N LEU A 38 -6.79 -7.35 -7.45
CA LEU A 38 -5.94 -6.53 -8.31
C LEU A 38 -5.21 -7.36 -9.35
N ARG A 39 -4.51 -8.42 -8.92
CA ARG A 39 -3.71 -9.26 -9.83
C ARG A 39 -4.55 -9.97 -10.89
N ARG A 40 -5.83 -10.23 -10.62
CA ARG A 40 -6.77 -10.87 -11.55
C ARG A 40 -7.26 -9.93 -12.66
N LEU A 41 -6.99 -8.62 -12.56
CA LEU A 41 -7.33 -7.69 -13.63
C LEU A 41 -6.54 -8.05 -14.91
N PRO A 42 -7.12 -7.88 -16.12
CA PRO A 42 -6.49 -8.28 -17.38
C PRO A 42 -5.06 -7.76 -17.57
N ARG A 43 -4.76 -6.57 -17.07
CA ARG A 43 -3.43 -5.95 -17.15
C ARG A 43 -2.35 -6.67 -16.34
N TYR A 44 -2.73 -7.39 -15.28
CA TYR A 44 -1.80 -8.06 -14.36
C TYR A 44 -1.92 -9.59 -14.40
N ALA A 45 -2.99 -10.13 -15.00
CA ALA A 45 -3.32 -11.55 -14.97
C ALA A 45 -2.28 -12.44 -15.66
N ALA A 46 -1.55 -11.91 -16.65
CA ALA A 46 -0.51 -12.65 -17.36
C ALA A 46 0.87 -12.59 -16.68
N SER A 47 1.01 -11.82 -15.59
CA SER A 47 2.28 -11.66 -14.87
C SER A 47 2.34 -12.55 -13.64
N ALA A 48 3.50 -13.15 -13.39
CA ALA A 48 3.82 -13.73 -12.10
C ALA A 48 4.18 -12.61 -11.11
N HIS A 49 3.75 -12.76 -9.85
CA HIS A 49 3.99 -11.79 -8.78
C HIS A 49 4.68 -12.47 -7.60
N VAL A 50 5.74 -11.86 -7.09
CA VAL A 50 6.31 -12.25 -5.79
C VAL A 50 5.52 -11.53 -4.68
N VAL A 51 4.87 -12.31 -3.82
CA VAL A 51 4.07 -11.82 -2.70
C VAL A 51 4.82 -12.06 -1.40
N LEU A 52 5.16 -10.95 -0.74
CA LEU A 52 5.78 -10.95 0.59
C LEU A 52 4.68 -10.76 1.64
N THR A 53 4.53 -11.74 2.54
CA THR A 53 3.62 -11.62 3.68
C THR A 53 4.42 -11.29 4.92
N LEU A 54 4.04 -10.20 5.61
CA LEU A 54 4.72 -9.75 6.82
C LEU A 54 3.85 -9.98 8.06
N ASP A 55 4.49 -10.28 9.18
CA ASP A 55 3.87 -10.23 10.49
C ASP A 55 3.51 -8.79 10.84
N THR A 56 2.21 -8.52 10.92
CA THR A 56 1.72 -7.15 11.14
C THR A 56 2.06 -6.64 12.53
N ALA A 57 2.03 -7.50 13.56
CA ALA A 57 2.32 -7.10 14.93
C ALA A 57 3.78 -6.65 15.08
N SER A 58 4.72 -7.43 14.55
CA SER A 58 6.16 -7.13 14.52
C SER A 58 6.44 -5.86 13.71
N LEU A 59 5.82 -5.70 12.53
CA LEU A 59 5.99 -4.49 11.71
C LEU A 59 5.49 -3.24 12.44
N VAL A 60 4.31 -3.30 13.07
CA VAL A 60 3.74 -2.18 13.83
C VAL A 60 4.58 -1.86 15.05
N ALA A 61 5.08 -2.87 15.78
CA ALA A 61 5.94 -2.66 16.93
C ALA A 61 7.25 -1.93 16.56
N ALA A 62 7.84 -2.25 15.40
CA ALA A 62 9.09 -1.65 14.95
C ALA A 62 8.93 -0.27 14.28
N HIS A 63 7.82 -0.03 13.56
CA HIS A 63 7.68 1.15 12.69
C HIS A 63 6.47 2.03 12.98
N ARG A 64 5.82 1.89 14.15
CA ARG A 64 4.56 2.59 14.50
C ARG A 64 4.52 4.06 14.06
N ASP A 65 5.54 4.83 14.43
CA ASP A 65 5.57 6.29 14.20
C ASP A 65 5.79 6.68 12.73
N ARG A 66 6.23 5.73 11.90
CA ARG A 66 6.48 5.90 10.47
C ARG A 66 5.33 5.38 9.61
N ILE A 67 4.37 4.67 10.22
CA ILE A 67 3.21 4.09 9.55
C ILE A 67 2.13 5.14 9.33
N ALA A 68 1.65 5.20 8.10
CA ALA A 68 0.40 5.85 7.74
C ALA A 68 -0.57 4.84 7.13
N LEU A 69 -1.83 4.99 7.46
CA LEU A 69 -2.94 4.20 6.94
C LEU A 69 -3.77 5.05 5.99
N THR A 70 -4.20 4.43 4.89
CA THR A 70 -5.03 5.08 3.86
C THR A 70 -6.33 4.29 3.64
N ARG A 71 -7.41 4.99 3.26
CA ARG A 71 -8.70 4.35 2.89
C ARG A 71 -8.84 4.08 1.39
N ILE A 72 -7.87 4.51 0.61
CA ILE A 72 -7.87 4.48 -0.84
C ILE A 72 -6.52 4.00 -1.32
N ASN A 73 -6.44 3.52 -2.57
CA ASN A 73 -5.15 3.35 -3.20
C ASN A 73 -4.55 4.74 -3.47
N SER A 74 -3.53 5.11 -2.70
CA SER A 74 -2.94 6.44 -2.72
C SER A 74 -2.17 6.73 -4.02
N GLY A 75 -1.71 5.67 -4.71
CA GLY A 75 -1.02 5.72 -6.00
C GLY A 75 -1.92 5.71 -7.25
N ALA A 76 -3.24 5.53 -7.11
CA ALA A 76 -4.16 5.42 -8.24
C ALA A 76 -5.01 6.69 -8.43
N ALA A 77 -4.72 7.51 -9.44
CA ALA A 77 -5.51 8.70 -9.80
C ALA A 77 -6.36 8.53 -11.08
N LEU A 78 -6.74 7.29 -11.41
CA LEU A 78 -7.50 6.99 -12.63
C LEU A 78 -8.98 7.33 -12.51
N PHE A 79 -9.56 7.11 -11.33
CA PHE A 79 -10.97 7.41 -11.02
C PHE A 79 -11.04 8.53 -9.99
N PRO A 80 -12.08 9.37 -9.99
CA PRO A 80 -12.32 10.39 -8.96
C PRO A 80 -12.75 9.77 -7.62
N SER A 81 -12.04 8.72 -7.18
CA SER A 81 -12.27 8.02 -5.93
C SER A 81 -11.49 8.73 -4.81
N GLY A 82 -12.21 9.59 -4.11
CA GLY A 82 -11.77 10.21 -2.87
C GLY A 82 -10.91 11.46 -3.05
N ARG A 83 -11.03 12.36 -2.08
CA ARG A 83 -10.16 13.52 -1.93
C ARG A 83 -8.79 13.10 -1.42
N ARG A 84 -7.75 13.84 -1.83
CA ARG A 84 -6.34 13.54 -1.58
C ARG A 84 -5.65 14.72 -0.92
N GLY A 85 -4.74 14.45 0.00
CA GLY A 85 -4.06 15.50 0.74
C GLY A 85 -3.45 14.98 2.03
N THR A 86 -3.16 15.87 2.95
CA THR A 86 -2.59 15.49 4.26
C THR A 86 -3.48 14.45 4.97
N ALA A 87 -4.80 14.63 4.89
CA ALA A 87 -5.80 13.76 5.53
C ALA A 87 -5.90 12.34 4.93
N THR A 88 -5.28 12.09 3.77
CA THR A 88 -5.19 10.75 3.15
C THR A 88 -4.35 9.80 3.99
N PHE A 89 -3.31 10.32 4.65
CA PHE A 89 -2.32 9.56 5.39
C PHE A 89 -2.49 9.80 6.88
N ARG A 90 -3.08 8.85 7.59
CA ARG A 90 -3.32 8.98 9.04
C ARG A 90 -2.46 7.99 9.81
N GLY A 91 -1.86 8.43 10.91
CA GLY A 91 -1.22 7.52 11.84
C GLY A 91 -2.22 6.53 12.43
N ILE A 92 -1.72 5.44 13.03
CA ILE A 92 -2.55 4.36 13.59
C ILE A 92 -3.57 4.89 14.59
N ASP A 93 -3.14 5.75 15.53
CA ASP A 93 -4.02 6.29 16.58
C ASP A 93 -5.07 7.28 16.04
N GLY A 94 -4.80 7.90 14.89
CA GLY A 94 -5.71 8.83 14.22
C GLY A 94 -6.59 8.18 13.16
N PHE A 95 -6.47 6.86 12.95
CA PHE A 95 -7.25 6.14 11.95
C PHE A 95 -8.57 5.66 12.56
N PRO A 96 -9.74 6.00 11.99
CA PRO A 96 -11.01 5.65 12.62
C PRO A 96 -11.25 4.15 12.70
N ALA A 97 -11.51 3.66 13.92
CA ALA A 97 -11.61 2.23 14.24
C ALA A 97 -12.68 1.46 13.45
N ARG A 98 -13.72 2.15 12.95
CA ARG A 98 -14.78 1.55 12.13
C ARG A 98 -14.33 1.23 10.70
N ASP A 99 -13.22 1.82 10.26
CA ASP A 99 -12.76 1.68 8.89
C ASP A 99 -11.64 0.65 8.81
N ARG A 100 -11.60 -0.08 7.69
CA ARG A 100 -10.48 -0.95 7.36
C ARG A 100 -9.52 -0.19 6.45
N PRO A 101 -8.22 -0.12 6.76
CA PRO A 101 -7.25 0.47 5.85
C PRO A 101 -7.21 -0.34 4.55
N VAL A 102 -7.03 0.37 3.43
CA VAL A 102 -6.73 -0.24 2.13
C VAL A 102 -5.23 -0.46 2.02
N GLU A 103 -4.43 0.53 2.43
CA GLU A 103 -2.97 0.45 2.44
C GLU A 103 -2.42 0.76 3.82
N LEU A 104 -1.32 0.07 4.15
CA LEU A 104 -0.38 0.44 5.19
C LEU A 104 0.88 0.96 4.48
N ALA A 105 1.26 2.21 4.74
CA ALA A 105 2.39 2.86 4.12
C ALA A 105 3.46 3.18 5.17
N VAL A 106 4.72 2.84 4.88
CA VAL A 106 5.85 3.11 5.77
C VAL A 106 6.75 4.17 5.15
N THR A 107 6.84 5.33 5.81
CA THR A 107 7.69 6.43 5.36
C THR A 107 9.18 6.06 5.51
N GLY A 108 9.98 6.24 4.46
CA GLY A 108 11.40 5.88 4.42
C GLY A 108 11.66 4.38 4.20
N GLY A 109 10.64 3.59 3.87
CA GLY A 109 10.77 2.16 3.61
C GLY A 109 10.96 1.28 4.86
N ILE A 110 11.16 -0.03 4.63
CA ILE A 110 11.30 -1.04 5.70
C ILE A 110 12.69 -1.68 5.57
N PRO A 111 13.74 -1.07 6.14
CA PRO A 111 15.12 -1.55 5.97
C PRO A 111 15.36 -2.93 6.60
N ASP A 112 14.60 -3.29 7.63
CA ASP A 112 14.64 -4.56 8.36
C ASP A 112 13.52 -5.52 7.95
N LEU A 113 13.03 -5.42 6.70
CA LEU A 113 11.93 -6.20 6.14
C LEU A 113 11.99 -7.69 6.48
N GLY A 114 13.19 -8.30 6.39
CA GLY A 114 13.40 -9.72 6.66
C GLY A 114 12.98 -10.16 8.07
N ARG A 115 13.05 -9.27 9.08
CA ARG A 115 12.64 -9.58 10.46
C ARG A 115 11.12 -9.73 10.61
N HIS A 116 10.36 -9.18 9.67
CA HIS A 116 8.92 -9.21 9.67
C HIS A 116 8.38 -10.22 8.66
N LEU A 117 9.22 -10.77 7.78
CA LEU A 117 8.80 -11.65 6.70
C LEU A 117 8.42 -13.03 7.24
N VAL A 118 7.17 -13.45 7.02
CA VAL A 118 6.67 -14.77 7.44
C VAL A 118 6.42 -15.72 6.28
N ARG A 119 6.31 -15.19 5.05
CA ARG A 119 6.08 -16.00 3.86
C ARG A 119 6.50 -15.27 2.59
N VAL A 120 7.11 -16.00 1.67
CA VAL A 120 7.35 -15.57 0.28
C VAL A 120 6.63 -16.53 -0.63
N GLN A 121 5.85 -15.99 -1.57
CA GLN A 121 5.12 -16.79 -2.53
C GLN A 121 5.29 -16.25 -3.95
N GLU A 122 5.31 -17.12 -4.93
CA GLU A 122 5.11 -16.80 -6.34
C GLU A 122 3.65 -17.07 -6.70
N TRP A 123 2.96 -16.07 -7.23
CA TRP A 123 1.58 -16.15 -7.66
C TRP A 123 1.51 -15.96 -9.18
N ALA A 124 1.09 -16.97 -9.93
CA ALA A 124 0.98 -16.96 -11.39
C ALA A 124 -0.36 -17.55 -11.83
N GLY A 125 -1.24 -16.73 -12.43
CA GLY A 125 -2.62 -17.17 -12.71
C GLY A 125 -3.32 -17.61 -11.41
N ASP A 126 -3.83 -18.83 -11.34
CA ASP A 126 -4.39 -19.41 -10.12
C ASP A 126 -3.39 -20.24 -9.31
N GLU A 127 -2.16 -20.40 -9.81
CA GLU A 127 -1.09 -21.12 -9.13
C GLU A 127 -0.44 -20.23 -8.07
N VAL A 128 -0.28 -20.79 -6.87
CA VAL A 128 0.42 -20.16 -5.74
C VAL A 128 1.44 -21.15 -5.20
N ARG A 129 2.72 -20.75 -5.23
CA ARG A 129 3.84 -21.57 -4.78
C ARG A 129 4.60 -20.87 -3.67
N ASP A 130 4.96 -21.61 -2.62
CA ASP A 130 5.87 -21.10 -1.59
C ASP A 130 7.33 -21.11 -2.07
N VAL A 131 8.02 -20.03 -1.74
CA VAL A 131 9.45 -19.87 -1.98
C VAL A 131 10.15 -19.85 -0.62
N PRO A 132 11.32 -20.50 -0.48
CA PRO A 132 12.11 -20.43 0.75
C PRO A 132 12.36 -18.97 1.17
N LEU A 133 12.33 -18.72 2.48
CA LEU A 133 12.72 -17.44 3.03
C LEU A 133 14.24 -17.22 2.80
N PRO A 134 14.65 -15.98 2.45
CA PRO A 134 16.06 -15.64 2.28
C PRO A 134 16.84 -15.63 3.60
#